data_AF-A0A1L6ZHL3-F1
#
_entry.id   AF-A0A1L6ZHL3-F1
#
_cell.length_a   1.000
_cell.length_b   1.000
_cell.length_c   1.000
_cell.angle_alpha   90.00
_cell.angle_beta   90.00
_cell.angle_gamma   90.00
#
_symmetry.space_group_name_H-M   'P 1'
#
loop_
_entity.id
_entity.type
_entity.pdbx_description
1 polymer ?
#
loop_
_entity_poly.entity_id
_entity_poly.type
_entity_poly.pdbx_seq_one_letter_code
_entity_poly.pdbx_strand_id
1 'polypeptide(L)'
;MKILNRLYIHNWHKIKKQMIPFAMMNFMTGKNTTGKSTIIDALQFIFLGDKSGHYFNRAANEKSVRTLKSYLFSQSGYSDEKLDYVYDRENKTFNTYLLAEFYNQKTKKYFTIGAVFDCYKGLDFNMNYVIFEGGIPDHEFIIESKTLNTSGLKAHFQSFYPKNSWVMTESLGNYKENMLKMFGPIKSNFFKLFQKSVPFSPIMNIKQFLTEYVSDIQEKIEVEYLRDNIRHYKKLERELIKTKKKIKFLEEIEDLYRIFNGLRGKEYLEQYIINRSDNEKKEAAIDKNIIVTNDARKAIEVSSNRVAYLDEENKNLYVRERQLIEENSAKNNYWEKLQLMLNDAEKEMNSGTHAITKVEQIIGGTTQKWIILLREIESLQSFESLSSMKESLGLLNKAYRYSLGF
;
A
#
# COMPACT_ATOMS: atom_id res chain seq x y z
N MET A 1 45.92 -42.81 -28.75
CA MET A 1 46.06 -43.17 -27.33
C MET A 1 47.53 -43.04 -26.92
N LYS A 2 47.84 -42.75 -25.65
CA LYS A 2 49.20 -42.89 -25.09
C LYS A 2 49.22 -44.19 -24.29
N ILE A 3 50.14 -45.10 -24.59
CA ILE A 3 50.18 -46.45 -24.01
C ILE A 3 51.50 -46.62 -23.26
N LEU A 4 51.45 -47.09 -22.02
CA LEU A 4 52.66 -47.48 -21.30
C LEU A 4 53.29 -48.68 -22.03
N ASN A 5 54.50 -48.50 -22.55
CA ASN A 5 55.21 -49.49 -23.35
C ASN A 5 56.18 -50.30 -22.50
N ARG A 6 57.04 -49.62 -21.73
CA ARG A 6 58.07 -50.25 -20.90
C ARG A 6 58.33 -49.46 -19.62
N LEU A 7 58.72 -50.14 -18.56
CA LEU A 7 59.20 -49.55 -17.31
C LEU A 7 60.63 -50.02 -17.05
N TYR A 8 61.55 -49.07 -16.96
CA TYR A 8 62.92 -49.32 -16.55
C TYR A 8 63.11 -48.97 -15.08
N ILE A 9 63.62 -49.95 -14.34
CA ILE A 9 63.90 -49.86 -12.91
C ILE A 9 65.37 -50.21 -12.70
N HIS A 10 66.12 -49.33 -12.05
CA HIS A 10 67.50 -49.57 -11.64
C HIS A 10 67.66 -49.18 -10.17
N ASN A 11 68.17 -50.09 -9.34
CA ASN A 11 68.36 -49.92 -7.89
C ASN A 11 67.12 -49.42 -7.13
N TRP A 12 66.02 -50.18 -7.20
CA TRP A 12 64.78 -49.89 -6.49
C TRP A 12 64.38 -51.06 -5.60
N HIS A 13 64.48 -50.89 -4.28
CA HIS A 13 64.38 -51.94 -3.28
C HIS A 13 65.26 -53.13 -3.69
N LYS A 14 64.75 -54.36 -3.66
CA LYS A 14 65.47 -55.56 -4.11
C LYS A 14 65.69 -55.67 -5.63
N ILE A 15 65.10 -54.78 -6.44
CA ILE A 15 65.29 -54.78 -7.90
C ILE A 15 66.59 -54.05 -8.23
N LYS A 16 67.59 -54.80 -8.72
CA LYS A 16 68.88 -54.22 -9.14
C LYS A 16 68.77 -53.54 -10.50
N LYS A 17 68.24 -54.23 -11.51
CA LYS A 17 68.04 -53.70 -12.85
C LYS A 17 66.99 -54.54 -13.57
N GLN A 18 65.96 -53.91 -14.13
CA GLN A 18 64.93 -54.59 -14.89
C GLN A 18 64.27 -53.64 -15.90
N MET A 19 64.05 -54.14 -17.12
CA MET A 19 63.18 -53.52 -18.11
C MET A 19 61.92 -54.38 -18.25
N ILE A 20 60.77 -53.84 -17.87
CA ILE A 20 59.50 -54.55 -17.83
C ILE A 20 58.65 -54.08 -19.02
N PRO A 21 58.33 -54.94 -19.99
CA PRO A 21 57.42 -54.60 -21.08
C PRO A 21 55.96 -54.61 -20.59
N PHE A 22 55.15 -53.73 -21.15
CA PHE A 22 53.71 -53.62 -20.89
C PHE A 22 52.92 -53.79 -22.18
N ALA A 23 51.89 -54.64 -22.12
CA ALA A 23 50.82 -54.70 -23.10
C ALA A 23 49.63 -53.83 -22.64
N MET A 24 48.53 -53.85 -23.39
CA MET A 24 47.30 -53.14 -23.00
C MET A 24 46.68 -53.68 -21.70
N MET A 25 46.80 -54.99 -21.47
CA MET A 25 46.43 -55.66 -20.22
C MET A 25 47.60 -56.51 -19.75
N ASN A 26 47.94 -56.42 -18.46
CA ASN A 26 49.08 -57.13 -17.87
C ASN A 26 48.63 -57.80 -16.58
N PHE A 27 48.98 -59.07 -16.41
CA PHE A 27 48.70 -59.83 -15.19
C PHE A 27 49.98 -60.01 -14.38
N MET A 28 50.01 -59.47 -13.15
CA MET A 28 51.14 -59.62 -12.24
C MET A 28 50.90 -60.81 -11.28
N THR A 29 51.38 -61.99 -11.65
CA THR A 29 51.24 -63.23 -10.86
C THR A 29 52.48 -63.51 -10.00
N GLY A 30 52.35 -64.31 -8.94
CA GLY A 30 53.42 -64.53 -7.95
C GLY A 30 52.95 -64.51 -6.49
N LYS A 31 53.74 -65.10 -5.58
CA LYS A 31 53.46 -65.15 -4.13
C LYS A 31 53.47 -63.74 -3.52
N ASN A 32 52.81 -63.55 -2.37
CA ASN A 32 52.96 -62.32 -1.59
C ASN A 32 54.46 -62.05 -1.29
N THR A 33 54.86 -60.78 -1.23
CA THR A 33 56.25 -60.35 -0.93
C THR A 33 57.26 -60.57 -2.07
N THR A 34 56.82 -60.97 -3.28
CA THR A 34 57.69 -61.14 -4.46
C THR A 34 58.07 -59.84 -5.20
N GLY A 35 57.59 -58.67 -4.72
CA GLY A 35 57.93 -57.37 -5.32
C GLY A 35 56.89 -56.81 -6.31
N LYS A 36 55.70 -57.41 -6.43
CA LYS A 36 54.62 -56.86 -7.27
C LYS A 36 54.23 -55.44 -6.86
N SER A 37 53.98 -55.25 -5.56
CA SER A 37 53.65 -53.93 -5.01
C SER A 37 54.80 -52.95 -5.24
N THR A 38 56.06 -53.40 -5.20
CA THR A 38 57.24 -52.57 -5.47
C THR A 38 57.26 -51.97 -6.89
N ILE A 39 56.81 -52.72 -7.89
CA ILE A 39 56.68 -52.24 -9.28
C ILE A 39 55.53 -51.23 -9.40
N ILE A 40 54.39 -51.50 -8.75
CA ILE A 40 53.26 -50.58 -8.71
C ILE A 40 53.64 -49.29 -7.98
N ASP A 41 54.34 -49.39 -6.86
CA ASP A 41 54.86 -48.28 -6.07
C ASP A 41 55.85 -47.43 -6.90
N ALA A 42 56.67 -48.06 -7.76
CA ALA A 42 57.54 -47.35 -8.70
C ALA A 42 56.73 -46.55 -9.74
N LEU A 43 55.70 -47.15 -10.34
CA LEU A 43 54.79 -46.44 -11.25
C LEU A 43 54.06 -45.30 -10.53
N GLN A 44 53.61 -45.53 -9.30
CA GLN A 44 53.00 -44.49 -8.47
C GLN A 44 53.96 -43.34 -8.22
N PHE A 45 55.21 -43.64 -7.91
CA PHE A 45 56.24 -42.62 -7.77
C PHE A 45 56.41 -41.82 -9.06
N ILE A 46 56.54 -42.49 -10.22
CA ILE A 46 56.72 -41.82 -11.51
C ILE A 46 55.57 -40.86 -11.82
N PHE A 47 54.32 -41.23 -11.57
CA PHE A 47 53.18 -40.35 -11.85
C PHE A 47 52.95 -39.27 -10.78
N LEU A 48 53.07 -39.60 -9.50
CA LEU A 48 52.73 -38.67 -8.42
C LEU A 48 53.89 -37.75 -8.05
N GLY A 49 55.12 -38.24 -8.18
CA GLY A 49 56.39 -37.58 -7.86
C GLY A 49 56.58 -37.22 -6.38
N ASP A 50 55.61 -37.48 -5.52
CA ASP A 50 55.65 -36.94 -4.16
C ASP A 50 56.72 -37.66 -3.30
N LYS A 51 57.58 -36.89 -2.61
CA LYS A 51 58.65 -37.44 -1.76
C LYS A 51 58.14 -37.93 -0.39
N SER A 52 56.93 -37.52 0.01
CA SER A 52 56.35 -37.80 1.33
C SER A 52 56.13 -39.31 1.58
N GLY A 53 55.96 -40.09 0.52
CA GLY A 53 55.73 -41.54 0.60
C GLY A 53 54.36 -41.95 1.17
N HIS A 54 53.43 -41.00 1.39
CA HIS A 54 52.10 -41.28 1.93
C HIS A 54 51.21 -42.14 1.02
N TYR A 55 51.61 -42.35 -0.23
CA TYR A 55 50.85 -43.10 -1.25
C TYR A 55 51.40 -44.51 -1.52
N PHE A 56 52.51 -44.91 -0.91
CA PHE A 56 53.00 -46.28 -1.06
C PHE A 56 52.01 -47.27 -0.46
N ASN A 57 51.77 -48.37 -1.18
CA ASN A 57 50.70 -49.28 -0.83
C ASN A 57 51.00 -50.00 0.50
N ARG A 58 50.20 -49.74 1.55
CA ARG A 58 50.37 -50.35 2.89
C ARG A 58 49.62 -51.67 3.07
N ALA A 59 48.91 -52.16 2.06
CA ALA A 59 47.84 -53.16 2.15
C ALA A 59 48.24 -54.58 2.62
N ALA A 60 49.38 -54.79 3.27
CA ALA A 60 49.76 -56.10 3.79
C ALA A 60 50.55 -56.10 5.11
N ASN A 61 51.01 -54.96 5.64
CA ASN A 61 51.77 -54.95 6.90
C ASN A 61 51.76 -53.55 7.54
N GLU A 62 50.98 -53.39 8.62
CA GLU A 62 50.90 -52.13 9.38
C GLU A 62 52.22 -51.74 10.05
N LYS A 63 53.14 -52.70 10.25
CA LYS A 63 54.45 -52.49 10.89
C LYS A 63 55.55 -52.01 9.94
N SER A 64 55.40 -52.11 8.61
CA SER A 64 56.43 -51.65 7.67
C SER A 64 56.10 -50.23 7.18
N VAL A 65 56.80 -49.22 7.72
CA VAL A 65 56.71 -47.86 7.22
C VAL A 65 57.45 -47.78 5.89
N ARG A 66 56.74 -47.99 4.78
CA ARG A 66 57.27 -47.85 3.42
C ARG A 66 57.54 -46.37 3.15
N THR A 67 58.81 -46.03 2.96
CA THR A 67 59.27 -44.67 2.65
C THR A 67 60.09 -44.68 1.37
N LEU A 68 60.24 -43.51 0.72
CA LEU A 68 61.11 -43.40 -0.46
C LEU A 68 62.54 -43.89 -0.16
N LYS A 69 63.07 -43.49 1.01
CA LYS A 69 64.37 -43.94 1.53
C LYS A 69 64.46 -45.46 1.66
N SER A 70 63.40 -46.13 2.15
CA SER A 70 63.36 -47.60 2.25
C SER A 70 63.46 -48.30 0.88
N TYR A 71 62.90 -47.70 -0.18
CA TYR A 71 63.01 -48.22 -1.52
C TYR A 71 64.40 -47.95 -2.11
N LEU A 72 64.91 -46.73 -2.03
CA LEU A 72 66.22 -46.38 -2.61
C LEU A 72 67.36 -47.23 -2.03
N PHE A 73 67.41 -47.35 -0.70
CA PHE A 73 68.52 -48.01 0.00
C PHE A 73 68.30 -49.49 0.33
N SER A 74 67.17 -50.08 -0.09
CA SER A 74 66.79 -51.48 0.18
C SER A 74 66.77 -51.78 1.68
N GLN A 75 65.72 -51.34 2.35
CA GLN A 75 65.50 -51.66 3.77
C GLN A 75 65.21 -53.16 3.93
N SER A 76 66.05 -53.85 4.69
CA SER A 76 65.95 -55.31 4.88
C SER A 76 65.28 -55.72 6.20
N GLY A 77 65.21 -54.82 7.18
CA GLY A 77 64.56 -55.07 8.47
C GLY A 77 65.04 -54.11 9.56
N TYR A 78 64.58 -54.33 10.80
CA TYR A 78 65.09 -53.65 12.00
C TYR A 78 66.17 -54.52 12.63
N SER A 79 67.29 -53.92 13.04
CA SER A 79 68.35 -54.62 13.78
C SER A 79 68.22 -54.29 15.25
N ASP A 80 67.95 -55.31 16.06
CA ASP A 80 67.88 -55.18 17.52
C ASP A 80 69.23 -54.75 18.13
N GLU A 81 70.35 -55.08 17.47
CA GLU A 81 71.69 -54.68 17.90
C GLU A 81 71.98 -53.19 17.67
N LYS A 82 71.48 -52.63 16.55
CA LYS A 82 71.69 -51.21 16.21
C LYS A 82 70.57 -50.29 16.68
N LEU A 83 69.47 -50.87 17.19
CA LEU A 83 68.22 -50.17 17.46
C LEU A 83 67.76 -49.28 16.28
N ASP A 84 68.08 -49.68 15.05
CA ASP A 84 67.74 -48.95 13.82
C ASP A 84 67.50 -49.91 12.64
N TYR A 85 66.93 -49.38 11.57
CA TYR A 85 66.70 -50.11 10.33
C TYR A 85 68.00 -50.34 9.56
N VAL A 86 68.15 -51.55 9.01
CA VAL A 86 69.28 -51.94 8.16
C VAL A 86 68.95 -51.71 6.70
N TYR A 87 69.88 -51.06 5.99
CA TYR A 87 69.77 -50.78 4.57
C TYR A 87 70.94 -51.39 3.80
N ASP A 88 70.66 -52.24 2.81
CA ASP A 88 71.70 -53.01 2.10
C ASP A 88 72.67 -52.12 1.30
N ARG A 89 72.26 -50.89 0.97
CA ARG A 89 73.03 -49.95 0.16
C ARG A 89 73.58 -48.75 0.91
N GLU A 90 73.48 -48.72 2.24
CA GLU A 90 73.90 -47.59 3.08
C GLU A 90 75.34 -47.11 2.83
N ASN A 91 76.26 -48.06 2.60
CA ASN A 91 77.69 -47.80 2.45
C ASN A 91 78.14 -47.61 0.98
N LYS A 92 77.21 -47.41 0.05
CA LYS A 92 77.50 -47.32 -1.39
C LYS A 92 77.00 -45.99 -1.96
N THR A 93 77.76 -45.45 -2.91
CA THR A 93 77.26 -44.39 -3.80
C THR A 93 76.77 -45.06 -5.07
N PHE A 94 75.53 -44.79 -5.46
CA PHE A 94 74.88 -45.42 -6.60
C PHE A 94 73.75 -44.55 -7.12
N ASN A 95 73.26 -44.87 -8.31
CA ASN A 95 72.21 -44.09 -8.93
C ASN A 95 70.98 -44.98 -9.09
N THR A 96 69.80 -44.42 -8.84
CA THR A 96 68.52 -45.12 -9.03
C THR A 96 67.78 -44.48 -10.19
N TYR A 97 67.23 -45.32 -11.07
CA TYR A 97 66.44 -44.88 -12.22
C TYR A 97 65.07 -45.51 -12.15
N LEU A 98 64.04 -44.67 -12.29
CA LEU A 98 62.65 -45.07 -12.46
C LEU A 98 62.12 -44.36 -13.70
N LEU A 99 62.08 -45.05 -14.84
CA LEU A 99 61.67 -44.46 -16.11
C LEU A 99 60.54 -45.26 -16.74
N ALA A 100 59.44 -44.60 -17.09
CA ALA A 100 58.31 -45.17 -17.81
C ALA A 100 58.28 -44.60 -19.23
N GLU A 101 58.38 -45.50 -20.21
CA GLU A 101 58.31 -45.21 -21.63
C GLU A 101 56.88 -45.38 -22.14
N PHE A 102 56.39 -44.40 -22.87
CA PHE A 102 55.05 -44.38 -23.44
C PHE A 102 55.11 -44.27 -24.96
N TYR A 103 54.25 -45.02 -25.63
CA TYR A 103 54.03 -44.94 -27.07
C TYR A 103 52.81 -44.06 -27.38
N ASN A 104 53.01 -43.00 -28.15
CA ASN A 104 51.93 -42.17 -28.67
C ASN A 104 51.47 -42.70 -30.03
N GLN A 105 50.31 -43.36 -30.06
CA GLN A 105 49.75 -43.89 -31.32
C GLN A 105 49.44 -42.81 -32.36
N LYS A 106 49.12 -41.57 -31.95
CA LYS A 106 48.77 -40.50 -32.90
C LYS A 106 50.00 -39.98 -33.63
N THR A 107 51.08 -39.71 -32.90
CA THR A 107 52.32 -39.17 -33.47
C THR A 107 53.31 -40.26 -33.89
N LYS A 108 53.03 -41.53 -33.56
CA LYS A 108 53.93 -42.68 -33.73
C LYS A 108 55.32 -42.46 -33.11
N LYS A 109 55.37 -41.73 -31.99
CA LYS A 109 56.61 -41.41 -31.26
C LYS A 109 56.55 -41.92 -29.83
N TYR A 110 57.72 -42.25 -29.30
CA TYR A 110 57.90 -42.54 -27.88
C TYR A 110 58.18 -41.27 -27.10
N PHE A 111 57.80 -41.28 -25.83
CA PHE A 111 58.27 -40.32 -24.84
C PHE A 111 58.45 -41.03 -23.51
N THR A 112 59.36 -40.56 -22.70
CA THR A 112 59.71 -41.17 -21.42
C THR A 112 59.56 -40.15 -20.31
N ILE A 113 59.00 -40.59 -19.19
CA ILE A 113 58.89 -39.80 -17.97
C ILE A 113 59.45 -40.60 -16.80
N GLY A 114 59.91 -39.92 -15.76
CA GLY A 114 60.43 -40.62 -14.59
C GLY A 114 61.24 -39.74 -13.65
N ALA A 115 62.03 -40.41 -12.83
CA ALA A 115 62.92 -39.77 -11.89
C ALA A 115 64.24 -40.53 -11.79
N VAL A 116 65.28 -39.75 -11.51
CA VAL A 116 66.64 -40.24 -11.32
C VAL A 116 67.12 -39.73 -9.97
N PHE A 117 67.82 -40.60 -9.24
CA PHE A 117 68.33 -40.31 -7.93
C PHE A 117 69.83 -40.55 -7.90
N ASP A 118 70.56 -39.60 -7.33
CA ASP A 118 71.95 -39.77 -6.97
C ASP A 118 72.00 -40.06 -5.47
N CYS A 119 72.27 -41.32 -5.12
CA CYS A 119 72.29 -41.80 -3.74
C CYS A 119 73.73 -41.84 -3.22
N TYR A 120 73.95 -41.27 -2.05
CA TYR A 120 75.25 -41.17 -1.41
C TYR A 120 75.34 -42.05 -0.16
N LYS A 121 76.57 -42.25 0.32
CA LYS A 121 76.81 -42.93 1.60
C LYS A 121 76.16 -42.17 2.74
N GLY A 122 75.63 -42.88 3.73
CA GLY A 122 74.92 -42.25 4.85
C GLY A 122 73.44 -41.96 4.58
N LEU A 123 72.86 -42.64 3.59
CA LEU A 123 71.42 -42.60 3.27
C LEU A 123 70.88 -41.24 2.78
N ASP A 124 71.75 -40.44 2.18
CA ASP A 124 71.41 -39.16 1.57
C ASP A 124 71.21 -39.31 0.05
N PHE A 125 70.34 -38.50 -0.54
CA PHE A 125 70.06 -38.58 -1.97
C PHE A 125 69.55 -37.27 -2.56
N ASN A 126 70.02 -36.99 -3.78
CA ASN A 126 69.45 -35.95 -4.65
C ASN A 126 68.51 -36.58 -5.66
N MET A 127 67.54 -35.82 -6.13
CA MET A 127 66.51 -36.34 -7.03
C MET A 127 66.09 -35.29 -8.06
N ASN A 128 66.09 -35.71 -9.32
CA ASN A 128 65.61 -34.92 -10.44
C ASN A 128 64.57 -35.72 -11.22
N TYR A 129 63.45 -35.07 -11.53
CA TYR A 129 62.50 -35.61 -12.47
C TYR A 129 63.02 -35.41 -13.89
N VAL A 130 62.69 -36.36 -14.76
CA VAL A 130 63.13 -36.39 -16.14
C VAL A 130 61.94 -36.64 -17.06
N ILE A 131 61.81 -35.82 -18.10
CA ILE A 131 60.86 -36.00 -19.19
C ILE A 131 61.63 -35.81 -20.48
N PHE A 132 61.49 -36.70 -21.46
CA PHE A 132 62.06 -36.49 -22.79
C PHE A 132 61.25 -37.16 -23.89
N GLU A 133 61.32 -36.59 -25.09
CA GLU A 133 60.78 -37.18 -26.32
C GLU A 133 61.80 -38.20 -26.85
N GLY A 134 61.42 -39.47 -26.82
CA GLY A 134 62.31 -40.58 -27.12
C GLY A 134 61.98 -41.83 -26.31
N GLY A 135 62.44 -42.96 -26.82
CA GLY A 135 62.47 -44.21 -26.06
C GLY A 135 63.70 -44.26 -25.15
N ILE A 136 63.66 -45.17 -24.18
CA ILE A 136 64.82 -45.49 -23.36
C ILE A 136 65.88 -46.11 -24.28
N PRO A 137 67.11 -45.58 -24.31
CA PRO A 137 68.14 -46.05 -25.23
C PRO A 137 68.66 -47.44 -24.83
N ASP A 138 69.23 -48.17 -25.79
CA ASP A 138 69.68 -49.56 -25.58
C ASP A 138 70.80 -49.68 -24.53
N HIS A 139 71.62 -48.64 -24.37
CA HIS A 139 72.66 -48.59 -23.34
C HIS A 139 72.11 -48.25 -21.94
N GLU A 140 70.81 -47.95 -21.82
CA GLU A 140 70.09 -47.71 -20.55
C GLU A 140 70.77 -46.69 -19.63
N PHE A 141 71.41 -45.68 -20.22
CA PHE A 141 72.19 -44.64 -19.55
C PHE A 141 73.36 -45.18 -18.70
N ILE A 142 73.91 -46.33 -19.11
CA ILE A 142 75.13 -46.93 -18.56
C ILE A 142 76.25 -46.73 -19.59
N ILE A 143 77.28 -45.97 -19.21
CA ILE A 143 78.46 -45.68 -20.03
C ILE A 143 79.68 -46.15 -19.24
N GLU A 144 80.59 -46.89 -19.87
CA GLU A 144 81.81 -47.42 -19.21
C GLU A 144 81.50 -48.22 -17.93
N SER A 145 80.42 -49.01 -17.93
CA SER A 145 79.94 -49.78 -16.78
C SER A 145 79.49 -48.96 -15.56
N LYS A 146 79.31 -47.64 -15.72
CA LYS A 146 78.75 -46.76 -14.69
C LYS A 146 77.44 -46.16 -15.16
N THR A 147 76.44 -46.22 -14.29
CA THR A 147 75.18 -45.50 -14.51
C THR A 147 75.46 -44.00 -14.39
N LEU A 148 74.97 -43.20 -15.34
CA LEU A 148 75.16 -41.75 -15.32
C LEU A 148 74.50 -41.14 -14.08
N ASN A 149 75.14 -40.15 -13.45
CA ASN A 149 74.52 -39.34 -12.40
C ASN A 149 73.69 -38.22 -13.03
N THR A 150 73.00 -37.41 -12.23
CA THR A 150 72.16 -36.32 -12.73
C THR A 150 72.92 -35.38 -13.68
N SER A 151 74.15 -34.99 -13.33
CA SER A 151 74.98 -34.11 -14.16
C SER A 151 75.40 -34.76 -15.48
N GLY A 152 75.82 -36.03 -15.44
CA GLY A 152 76.20 -36.80 -16.62
C GLY A 152 75.01 -37.08 -17.53
N LEU A 153 73.84 -37.33 -16.95
CA LEU A 153 72.60 -37.50 -17.70
C LEU A 153 72.17 -36.20 -18.38
N LYS A 154 72.30 -35.05 -17.71
CA LYS A 154 72.04 -33.73 -18.31
C LYS A 154 72.99 -33.45 -19.48
N ALA A 155 74.28 -33.76 -19.34
CA ALA A 155 75.24 -33.65 -20.44
C ALA A 155 74.89 -34.59 -21.61
N HIS A 156 74.47 -35.81 -21.31
CA HIS A 156 73.98 -36.75 -22.32
C HIS A 156 72.77 -36.20 -23.08
N PHE A 157 71.76 -35.65 -22.39
CA PHE A 157 70.62 -35.02 -23.06
C PHE A 157 71.01 -33.81 -23.91
N GLN A 158 71.96 -32.99 -23.46
CA GLN A 158 72.44 -31.85 -24.24
C GLN A 158 73.15 -32.26 -25.54
N SER A 159 73.86 -33.37 -25.53
CA SER A 159 74.62 -33.86 -26.70
C SER A 159 73.75 -34.63 -27.71
N PHE A 160 72.77 -35.40 -27.23
CA PHE A 160 72.02 -36.35 -28.07
C PHE A 160 70.57 -35.95 -28.35
N TYR A 161 70.01 -34.96 -27.63
CA TYR A 161 68.60 -34.57 -27.76
C TYR A 161 68.46 -33.05 -28.02
N PRO A 162 67.49 -32.64 -28.87
CA PRO A 162 67.16 -31.23 -29.08
C PRO A 162 66.81 -30.50 -27.76
N LYS A 163 67.18 -29.22 -27.65
CA LYS A 163 67.00 -28.41 -26.43
C LYS A 163 65.56 -28.39 -25.88
N ASN A 164 64.56 -28.49 -26.74
CA ASN A 164 63.13 -28.44 -26.35
C ASN A 164 62.49 -29.82 -26.20
N SER A 165 63.22 -30.91 -26.42
CA SER A 165 62.67 -32.26 -26.37
C SER A 165 62.90 -32.96 -25.04
N TRP A 166 63.42 -32.26 -24.03
CA TRP A 166 63.65 -32.81 -22.70
C TRP A 166 63.56 -31.76 -21.60
N VAL A 167 63.22 -32.20 -20.39
CA VAL A 167 63.13 -31.37 -19.18
C VAL A 167 63.71 -32.17 -18.02
N MET A 168 64.63 -31.55 -17.28
CA MET A 168 65.08 -32.03 -15.97
C MET A 168 64.80 -30.97 -14.91
N THR A 169 64.13 -31.35 -13.83
CA THR A 169 63.69 -30.40 -12.79
C THR A 169 63.64 -31.07 -11.43
N GLU A 170 63.89 -30.31 -10.37
CA GLU A 170 63.71 -30.75 -8.98
C GLU A 170 62.31 -30.39 -8.46
N SER A 171 61.68 -29.38 -9.07
CA SER A 171 60.33 -28.93 -8.73
C SER A 171 59.27 -29.93 -9.19
N LEU A 172 58.50 -30.44 -8.23
CA LEU A 172 57.35 -31.32 -8.47
C LEU A 172 56.25 -30.62 -9.28
N GLY A 173 56.02 -29.33 -9.04
CA GLY A 173 55.02 -28.54 -9.78
C GLY A 173 55.35 -28.47 -11.27
N ASN A 174 56.60 -28.13 -11.58
CA ASN A 174 57.09 -28.08 -12.95
C ASN A 174 57.08 -29.48 -13.61
N TYR A 175 57.43 -30.53 -12.86
CA TYR A 175 57.33 -31.90 -13.36
C TYR A 175 55.89 -32.27 -13.74
N LYS A 176 54.93 -32.04 -12.84
CA LYS A 176 53.50 -32.34 -13.09
C LYS A 176 52.95 -31.55 -14.27
N GLU A 177 53.28 -30.27 -14.38
CA GLU A 177 52.84 -29.43 -15.50
C GLU A 177 53.37 -29.95 -16.84
N ASN A 178 54.67 -30.24 -16.93
CA ASN A 178 55.27 -30.78 -18.15
C ASN A 178 54.79 -32.21 -18.46
N MET A 179 54.60 -33.03 -17.44
CA MET A 179 54.04 -34.38 -17.61
C MET A 179 52.63 -34.30 -18.21
N LEU A 180 51.76 -33.44 -17.69
CA LEU A 180 50.40 -33.24 -18.23
C LEU A 180 50.46 -32.80 -19.70
N LYS A 181 51.35 -31.87 -20.08
CA LYS A 181 51.55 -31.46 -21.48
C LYS A 181 51.87 -32.65 -22.40
N MET A 182 52.66 -33.62 -21.95
CA MET A 182 52.99 -34.83 -22.74
C MET A 182 51.79 -35.77 -22.95
N PHE A 183 50.90 -35.87 -21.97
CA PHE A 183 49.70 -36.71 -22.08
C PHE A 183 48.52 -35.99 -22.74
N GLY A 184 48.56 -34.66 -22.86
CA GLY A 184 47.54 -33.84 -23.51
C GLY A 184 46.60 -33.15 -22.50
N PRO A 185 45.35 -32.85 -22.85
CA PRO A 185 44.41 -32.15 -21.96
C PRO A 185 43.89 -33.10 -20.87
N ILE A 186 44.75 -33.43 -19.91
CA ILE A 186 44.40 -34.16 -18.70
C ILE A 186 44.13 -33.14 -17.58
N LYS A 187 43.00 -33.30 -16.90
CA LYS A 187 42.62 -32.46 -15.76
C LYS A 187 43.59 -32.65 -14.59
N SER A 188 43.86 -31.59 -13.84
CA SER A 188 44.74 -31.62 -12.67
C SER A 188 44.29 -32.60 -11.57
N ASN A 189 43.00 -32.96 -11.53
CA ASN A 189 42.46 -33.98 -10.62
C ASN A 189 42.97 -35.40 -10.91
N PHE A 190 43.63 -35.64 -12.05
CA PHE A 190 44.21 -36.94 -12.41
C PHE A 190 45.09 -37.53 -11.31
N PHE A 191 45.98 -36.73 -10.71
CA PHE A 191 46.90 -37.24 -9.69
C PHE A 191 46.17 -37.74 -8.43
N LYS A 192 45.10 -37.05 -8.01
CA LYS A 192 44.27 -37.46 -6.86
C LYS A 192 43.52 -38.76 -7.16
N LEU A 193 42.98 -38.88 -8.36
CA LEU A 193 42.31 -40.08 -8.86
C LEU A 193 43.26 -41.28 -8.90
N PHE A 194 44.43 -41.07 -9.50
CA PHE A 194 45.45 -42.10 -9.65
C PHE A 194 45.99 -42.61 -8.30
N GLN A 195 46.14 -41.72 -7.31
CA GLN A 195 46.52 -42.12 -5.95
C GLN A 195 45.48 -43.05 -5.31
N LYS A 196 44.19 -42.81 -5.54
CA LYS A 196 43.09 -43.60 -4.95
C LYS A 196 42.77 -44.89 -5.71
N SER A 197 43.22 -45.05 -6.96
CA SER A 197 42.92 -46.24 -7.78
C SER A 197 43.82 -47.46 -7.50
N VAL A 198 44.91 -47.27 -6.76
CA VAL A 198 45.88 -48.33 -6.47
C VAL A 198 45.62 -49.10 -5.16
N PRO A 199 45.28 -48.46 -4.02
CA PRO A 199 44.97 -49.21 -2.81
C PRO A 199 43.65 -49.97 -2.96
N PHE A 200 43.61 -51.20 -2.44
CA PHE A 200 42.39 -52.03 -2.35
C PHE A 200 41.49 -51.58 -1.19
N SER A 201 41.41 -50.28 -0.93
CA SER A 201 40.49 -49.73 0.06
C SER A 201 39.09 -49.71 -0.57
N PRO A 202 38.07 -50.36 0.02
CA PRO A 202 36.71 -50.30 -0.47
C PRO A 202 36.30 -48.84 -0.64
N ILE A 203 35.78 -48.48 -1.82
CA ILE A 203 35.19 -47.15 -2.03
C ILE A 203 33.91 -47.12 -1.20
N MET A 204 34.02 -46.65 0.05
CA MET A 204 32.93 -46.63 1.04
C MET A 204 31.70 -45.84 0.56
N ASN A 205 31.87 -44.94 -0.41
CA ASN A 205 30.79 -44.13 -0.95
C ASN A 205 30.99 -43.84 -2.45
N ILE A 206 30.39 -44.68 -3.29
CA ILE A 206 30.43 -44.57 -4.76
C ILE A 206 29.87 -43.22 -5.23
N LYS A 207 28.84 -42.69 -4.55
CA LYS A 207 28.22 -41.41 -4.90
C LYS A 207 29.21 -40.27 -4.72
N GLN A 208 29.89 -40.21 -3.58
CA GLN A 208 30.94 -39.21 -3.33
C GLN A 208 32.09 -39.33 -4.35
N PHE A 209 32.47 -40.55 -4.73
CA PHE A 209 33.48 -40.79 -5.77
C PHE A 209 33.05 -40.25 -7.15
N LEU A 210 31.81 -40.49 -7.56
CA LEU A 210 31.29 -39.97 -8.83
C LEU A 210 31.19 -38.44 -8.83
N THR A 211 30.74 -37.85 -7.72
CA THR A 211 30.57 -36.40 -7.59
C THR A 211 31.91 -35.65 -7.55
N GLU A 212 32.92 -36.16 -6.84
CA GLU A 212 34.22 -35.47 -6.70
C GLU A 212 35.16 -35.68 -7.89
N TYR A 213 35.05 -36.81 -8.59
CA TYR A 213 36.09 -37.24 -9.53
C TYR A 213 35.64 -37.49 -10.96
N VAL A 214 34.35 -37.77 -11.19
CA VAL A 214 33.78 -37.93 -12.55
C VAL A 214 33.00 -36.69 -12.95
N SER A 215 32.27 -36.09 -12.01
CA SER A 215 31.51 -34.87 -12.23
C SER A 215 32.45 -33.68 -12.22
N ASP A 216 32.36 -32.84 -13.26
CA ASP A 216 33.10 -31.59 -13.37
C ASP A 216 32.57 -30.55 -12.38
N ILE A 217 32.90 -30.71 -11.10
CA ILE A 217 32.70 -29.62 -10.13
C ILE A 217 33.90 -28.69 -10.23
N GLN A 218 33.92 -27.94 -11.34
CA GLN A 218 34.64 -26.67 -11.41
C GLN A 218 33.85 -25.61 -10.66
N GLU A 219 33.63 -25.80 -9.37
CA GLU A 219 33.41 -24.65 -8.51
C GLU A 219 34.37 -24.80 -7.35
N LYS A 220 35.49 -24.08 -7.46
CA LYS A 220 36.14 -23.58 -6.25
C LYS A 220 35.02 -22.89 -5.49
N ILE A 221 34.49 -23.57 -4.49
CA ILE A 221 33.63 -22.94 -3.52
C ILE A 221 34.51 -21.89 -2.85
N GLU A 222 34.41 -20.65 -3.31
CA GLU A 222 35.07 -19.51 -2.69
C GLU A 222 34.47 -19.39 -1.29
N VAL A 223 35.20 -19.91 -0.30
CA VAL A 223 34.76 -19.91 1.10
C VAL A 223 34.51 -18.47 1.57
N GLU A 224 35.23 -17.50 1.01
CA GLU A 224 34.97 -16.06 1.18
C GLU A 224 33.56 -15.68 0.67
N TYR A 225 33.24 -15.99 -0.59
CA TYR A 225 31.95 -15.69 -1.21
C TYR A 225 30.79 -16.40 -0.48
N LEU A 226 30.98 -17.66 -0.05
CA LEU A 226 29.98 -18.35 0.76
C LEU A 226 29.81 -17.73 2.16
N ARG A 227 30.91 -17.33 2.82
CA ARG A 227 30.83 -16.64 4.12
C ARG A 227 30.11 -15.31 4.00
N ASP A 228 30.38 -14.56 2.95
CA ASP A 228 29.73 -13.28 2.70
C ASP A 228 28.26 -13.47 2.31
N ASN A 229 27.93 -14.49 1.52
CA ASN A 229 26.54 -14.87 1.26
C ASN A 229 25.80 -15.30 2.53
N ILE A 230 26.42 -16.10 3.41
CA ILE A 230 25.81 -16.49 4.69
C ILE A 230 25.60 -15.26 5.58
N ARG A 231 26.56 -14.33 5.64
CA ARG A 231 26.43 -13.07 6.38
C ARG A 231 25.32 -12.19 5.81
N HIS A 232 25.27 -12.07 4.48
CA HIS A 232 24.24 -11.32 3.77
C HIS A 232 22.85 -11.93 4.00
N TYR A 233 22.73 -13.25 3.91
CA TYR A 233 21.50 -13.97 4.19
C TYR A 233 21.03 -13.75 5.64
N LYS A 234 21.93 -13.86 6.62
CA LYS A 234 21.63 -13.54 8.03
C LYS A 234 21.29 -12.07 8.27
N LYS A 235 21.74 -11.15 7.41
CA LYS A 235 21.36 -9.73 7.46
C LYS A 235 19.95 -9.55 6.90
N LEU A 236 19.66 -10.13 5.73
CA LEU A 236 18.34 -10.15 5.11
C LEU A 236 17.29 -10.78 6.03
N GLU A 237 17.61 -11.90 6.68
CA GLU A 237 16.72 -12.55 7.65
C GLU A 237 16.37 -11.62 8.82
N ARG A 238 17.37 -10.91 9.37
CA ARG A 238 17.16 -9.91 10.43
C ARG A 238 16.33 -8.72 9.94
N GLU A 239 16.55 -8.26 8.72
CA GLU A 239 15.76 -7.20 8.10
C GLU A 239 14.31 -7.65 7.85
N LEU A 240 14.10 -8.88 7.37
CA LEU A 240 12.80 -9.46 7.14
C LEU A 240 11.99 -9.58 8.44
N ILE A 241 12.63 -10.00 9.54
CA ILE A 241 12.00 -10.01 10.87
C ILE A 241 11.58 -8.58 11.29
N LYS A 242 12.45 -7.59 11.09
CA LYS A 242 12.11 -6.18 11.40
C LYS A 242 10.96 -5.67 10.53
N THR A 243 10.98 -5.97 9.24
CA THR A 243 9.94 -5.56 8.29
C THR A 243 8.60 -6.23 8.61
N LYS A 244 8.60 -7.53 8.96
CA LYS A 244 7.38 -8.22 9.43
C LYS A 244 6.79 -7.56 10.68
N LYS A 245 7.63 -7.17 11.65
CA LYS A 245 7.17 -6.40 12.81
C LYS A 245 6.56 -5.06 12.40
N LYS A 246 7.17 -4.32 11.47
CA LYS A 246 6.64 -3.06 10.95
C LYS A 246 5.29 -3.24 10.25
N ILE A 247 5.17 -4.27 9.40
CA ILE A 247 3.91 -4.60 8.72
C ILE A 247 2.81 -4.85 9.75
N LYS A 248 3.09 -5.68 10.76
CA LYS A 248 2.12 -5.95 11.83
C LYS A 248 1.67 -4.67 12.55
N PHE A 249 2.59 -3.77 12.88
CA PHE A 249 2.23 -2.48 13.48
C PHE A 249 1.39 -1.60 12.55
N LEU A 250 1.64 -1.64 11.24
CA LEU A 250 0.85 -0.88 10.27
C LEU A 250 -0.56 -1.48 10.11
N GLU A 251 -0.70 -2.80 10.12
CA GLU A 251 -1.99 -3.49 10.12
C GLU A 251 -2.81 -3.10 11.37
N GLU A 252 -2.18 -3.08 12.55
CA GLU A 252 -2.83 -2.62 13.80
C GLU A 252 -3.30 -1.15 13.70
N ILE A 253 -2.50 -0.27 13.07
CA ILE A 253 -2.89 1.13 12.82
C ILE A 253 -4.04 1.22 11.82
N GLU A 254 -4.02 0.41 10.76
CA GLU A 254 -5.08 0.37 9.75
C GLU A 254 -6.42 -0.05 10.36
N ASP A 255 -6.41 -1.09 11.20
CA ASP A 255 -7.59 -1.55 11.93
C ASP A 255 -8.16 -0.46 12.85
N LEU A 256 -7.29 0.20 13.62
CA LEU A 256 -7.68 1.33 14.48
C LEU A 256 -8.26 2.49 13.66
N TYR A 257 -7.64 2.80 12.52
CA TYR A 257 -8.11 3.86 11.62
C TYR A 257 -9.47 3.50 11.00
N ARG A 258 -9.70 2.23 10.66
CA ARG A 258 -10.98 1.74 10.14
C ARG A 258 -12.10 1.89 11.18
N ILE A 259 -11.81 1.55 12.43
CA ILE A 259 -12.73 1.77 13.56
C ILE A 259 -13.00 3.26 13.73
N PHE A 260 -11.97 4.10 13.73
CA PHE A 260 -12.10 5.55 13.85
C PHE A 260 -12.97 6.15 12.74
N ASN A 261 -12.74 5.78 11.48
CA ASN A 261 -13.57 6.25 10.37
C ASN A 261 -15.03 5.78 10.49
N GLY A 262 -15.26 4.56 10.98
CA GLY A 262 -16.61 4.08 11.27
C GLY A 262 -17.30 4.92 12.35
N LEU A 263 -16.60 5.26 13.43
CA LEU A 263 -17.11 6.12 14.50
C LEU A 263 -17.35 7.54 14.01
N ARG A 264 -16.43 8.11 13.22
CA ARG A 264 -16.58 9.45 12.63
C ARG A 264 -17.77 9.52 11.65
N GLY A 265 -17.99 8.45 10.89
CA GLY A 265 -19.18 8.33 10.04
C GLY A 265 -20.48 8.28 10.84
N LYS A 266 -20.50 7.57 11.97
CA LYS A 266 -21.63 7.56 12.90
C LYS A 266 -21.88 8.93 13.51
N GLU A 267 -20.83 9.60 14.00
CA GLU A 267 -20.93 10.95 14.56
C GLU A 267 -21.52 11.94 13.53
N TYR A 268 -21.07 11.89 12.28
CA TYR A 268 -21.63 12.73 11.22
C TYR A 268 -23.12 12.45 10.97
N LEU A 269 -23.52 11.18 10.97
CA LEU A 269 -24.91 10.77 10.77
C LEU A 269 -25.79 11.18 11.96
N GLU A 270 -25.30 11.01 13.19
CA GLU A 270 -25.98 11.48 14.41
C GLU A 270 -26.17 12.99 14.39
N GLN A 271 -25.13 13.75 14.01
CA GLN A 271 -25.20 15.20 13.92
C GLN A 271 -26.14 15.67 12.80
N TYR A 272 -26.17 14.96 11.67
CA TYR A 272 -27.15 15.19 10.62
C TYR A 272 -28.58 14.94 11.11
N ILE A 273 -28.83 13.84 11.84
CA ILE A 273 -30.15 13.53 12.40
C ILE A 273 -30.61 14.63 13.37
N ILE A 274 -29.72 15.12 14.24
CA ILE A 274 -30.02 16.22 15.16
C ILE A 274 -30.40 17.48 14.37
N ASN A 275 -29.56 17.87 13.41
CA ASN A 275 -29.81 19.04 12.58
C ASN A 275 -31.11 18.92 11.78
N ARG A 276 -31.40 17.73 11.23
CA ARG A 276 -32.63 17.45 10.48
C ARG A 276 -33.86 17.53 11.38
N SER A 277 -33.80 16.94 12.58
CA SER A 277 -34.87 17.00 13.58
C SER A 277 -35.16 18.45 13.98
N ASP A 278 -34.14 19.27 14.20
CA ASP A 278 -34.32 20.68 14.53
C ASP A 278 -34.85 21.50 13.35
N ASN A 279 -34.47 21.15 12.11
CA ASN A 279 -35.05 21.77 10.92
C ASN A 279 -36.54 21.41 10.77
N GLU A 280 -36.92 20.15 10.98
CA GLU A 280 -38.32 19.70 10.94
C GLU A 280 -39.18 20.39 12.01
N LYS A 281 -38.65 20.60 13.22
CA LYS A 281 -39.34 21.39 14.25
C LYS A 281 -39.57 22.84 13.80
N LYS A 282 -38.57 23.45 13.15
CA LYS A 282 -38.68 24.82 12.61
C LYS A 282 -39.68 24.89 11.47
N GLU A 283 -39.65 23.93 10.55
CA GLU A 283 -40.64 23.81 9.45
C GLU A 283 -42.06 23.67 10.01
N ALA A 284 -42.28 22.76 10.96
CA ALA A 284 -43.58 22.59 11.61
C ALA A 284 -44.05 23.88 12.34
N ALA A 285 -43.12 24.63 12.95
CA ALA A 285 -43.44 25.93 13.56
C ALA A 285 -43.80 27.00 12.51
N ILE A 286 -43.12 27.01 11.37
CA ILE A 286 -43.44 27.89 10.23
C ILE A 286 -44.82 27.53 9.68
N ASP A 287 -45.11 26.26 9.44
CA ASP A 287 -46.42 25.80 8.95
C ASP A 287 -47.55 26.21 9.90
N LYS A 288 -47.34 26.03 11.22
CA LYS A 288 -48.28 26.51 12.24
C LYS A 288 -48.46 28.03 12.16
N ASN A 289 -47.39 28.80 12.01
CA ASN A 289 -47.46 30.24 11.89
C ASN A 289 -48.16 30.68 10.58
N ILE A 290 -47.98 29.95 9.47
CA ILE A 290 -48.68 30.18 8.20
C ILE A 290 -50.18 29.99 8.38
N ILE A 291 -50.61 28.92 9.07
CA ILE A 291 -52.02 28.69 9.38
C ILE A 291 -52.57 29.86 10.20
N VAL A 292 -51.89 30.24 11.29
CA VAL A 292 -52.31 31.35 12.15
C VAL A 292 -52.38 32.68 11.38
N THR A 293 -51.39 32.97 10.53
CA THR A 293 -51.40 34.20 9.72
C THR A 293 -52.47 34.19 8.65
N ASN A 294 -52.77 33.04 8.03
CA ASN A 294 -53.87 32.94 7.08
C ASN A 294 -55.24 33.11 7.77
N ASP A 295 -55.42 32.54 8.96
CA ASP A 295 -56.65 32.73 9.73
C ASP A 295 -56.80 34.19 10.18
N ALA A 296 -55.71 34.82 10.64
CA ALA A 296 -55.70 36.25 10.95
C ALA A 296 -56.00 37.11 9.71
N ARG A 297 -55.46 36.76 8.53
CA ARG A 297 -55.77 37.45 7.27
C ARG A 297 -57.24 37.34 6.90
N LYS A 298 -57.83 36.14 7.01
CA LYS A 298 -59.27 35.94 6.78
C LYS A 298 -60.11 36.76 7.77
N ALA A 299 -59.72 36.79 9.04
CA ALA A 299 -60.39 37.60 10.05
C ALA A 299 -60.30 39.11 9.71
N ILE A 300 -59.13 39.60 9.30
CA ILE A 300 -58.94 40.98 8.84
C ILE A 300 -59.81 41.26 7.62
N GLU A 301 -59.86 40.36 6.62
CA GLU A 301 -60.69 40.53 5.43
C GLU A 301 -62.17 40.64 5.78
N VAL A 302 -62.67 39.77 6.68
CA VAL A 302 -64.05 39.84 7.19
C VAL A 302 -64.29 41.16 7.92
N SER A 303 -63.37 41.59 8.80
CA SER A 303 -63.47 42.86 9.50
C SER A 303 -63.43 44.05 8.54
N SER A 304 -62.56 44.05 7.52
CA SER A 304 -62.47 45.09 6.51
C SER A 304 -63.75 45.18 5.67
N ASN A 305 -64.31 44.04 5.26
CA ASN A 305 -65.60 44.01 4.56
C ASN A 305 -66.73 44.54 5.46
N ARG A 306 -66.70 44.22 6.77
CA ARG A 306 -67.65 44.76 7.74
C ARG A 306 -67.51 46.27 7.91
N VAL A 307 -66.30 46.81 7.98
CA VAL A 307 -66.04 48.24 8.03
C VAL A 307 -66.55 48.93 6.76
N ALA A 308 -66.24 48.39 5.57
CA ALA A 308 -66.73 48.94 4.30
C ALA A 308 -68.27 48.97 4.24
N TYR A 309 -68.93 47.90 4.68
CA TYR A 309 -70.39 47.86 4.78
C TYR A 309 -70.92 48.92 5.76
N LEU A 310 -70.33 49.04 6.95
CA LEU A 310 -70.74 50.04 7.94
C LEU A 310 -70.48 51.48 7.47
N ASP A 311 -69.42 51.72 6.70
CA ASP A 311 -69.15 53.02 6.08
C ASP A 311 -70.19 53.38 5.01
N GLU A 312 -70.62 52.41 4.21
CA GLU A 312 -71.70 52.60 3.23
C GLU A 312 -73.05 52.84 3.94
N GLU A 313 -73.35 52.08 4.99
CA GLU A 313 -74.52 52.29 5.84
C GLU A 313 -74.50 53.67 6.50
N ASN A 314 -73.36 54.08 7.07
CA ASN A 314 -73.18 55.42 7.64
C ASN A 314 -73.38 56.51 6.59
N LYS A 315 -72.84 56.36 5.37
CA LYS A 315 -73.09 57.32 4.27
C LYS A 315 -74.58 57.42 3.95
N ASN A 316 -75.29 56.29 3.86
CA ASN A 316 -76.72 56.28 3.62
C ASN A 316 -77.50 56.94 4.77
N LEU A 317 -77.11 56.69 6.01
CA LEU A 317 -77.68 57.36 7.19
C LEU A 317 -77.40 58.86 7.17
N TYR A 318 -76.19 59.32 6.84
CA TYR A 318 -75.87 60.74 6.68
C TYR A 318 -76.70 61.41 5.58
N VAL A 319 -76.90 60.74 4.44
CA VAL A 319 -77.78 61.23 3.37
C VAL A 319 -79.23 61.32 3.87
N ARG A 320 -79.70 60.30 4.59
CA ARG A 320 -81.05 60.28 5.15
C ARG A 320 -81.25 61.36 6.22
N GLU A 321 -80.27 61.57 7.09
CA GLU A 321 -80.25 62.65 8.08
C GLU A 321 -80.35 64.00 7.39
N ARG A 322 -79.56 64.26 6.33
CA ARG A 322 -79.69 65.49 5.55
C ARG A 322 -81.05 65.68 4.92
N GLN A 323 -81.63 64.63 4.33
CA GLN A 323 -83.00 64.68 3.81
C GLN A 323 -84.01 65.02 4.91
N LEU A 324 -83.89 64.42 6.10
CA LEU A 324 -84.78 64.71 7.22
C LEU A 324 -84.60 66.15 7.75
N ILE A 325 -83.38 66.67 7.77
CA ILE A 325 -83.11 68.08 8.11
C ILE A 325 -83.75 69.01 7.07
N GLU A 326 -83.61 68.72 5.78
CA GLU A 326 -84.26 69.48 4.70
C GLU A 326 -85.79 69.41 4.82
N GLU A 327 -86.36 68.22 4.99
CA GLU A 327 -87.81 68.02 5.21
C GLU A 327 -88.30 68.78 6.45
N ASN A 328 -87.57 68.75 7.57
CA ASN A 328 -87.91 69.48 8.78
C ASN A 328 -87.75 70.99 8.59
N SER A 329 -86.74 71.47 7.87
CA SER A 329 -86.58 72.90 7.56
C SER A 329 -87.71 73.40 6.66
N ALA A 330 -88.13 72.60 5.67
CA ALA A 330 -89.25 72.89 4.80
C ALA A 330 -90.57 72.91 5.58
N LYS A 331 -90.77 71.95 6.49
CA LYS A 331 -91.90 71.94 7.42
C LYS A 331 -91.87 73.15 8.35
N ASN A 332 -90.72 73.52 8.91
CA ASN A 332 -90.59 74.71 9.76
C ASN A 332 -90.91 75.99 8.97
N ASN A 333 -90.37 76.16 7.77
CA ASN A 333 -90.69 77.30 6.90
C ASN A 333 -92.19 77.33 6.56
N TYR A 334 -92.81 76.17 6.34
CA TYR A 334 -94.24 76.05 6.10
C TYR A 334 -95.06 76.44 7.35
N TRP A 335 -94.67 75.96 8.53
CA TRP A 335 -95.29 76.33 9.81
C TRP A 335 -95.15 77.82 10.09
N GLU A 336 -93.98 78.41 9.88
CA GLU A 336 -93.71 79.84 10.05
C GLU A 336 -94.58 80.69 9.11
N LYS A 337 -94.75 80.24 7.85
CA LYS A 337 -95.66 80.88 6.89
C LYS A 337 -97.13 80.74 7.31
N LEU A 338 -97.54 79.59 7.83
CA LEU A 338 -98.89 79.38 8.37
C LEU A 338 -99.16 80.28 9.57
N GLN A 339 -98.15 80.46 10.43
CA GLN A 339 -98.22 81.29 11.62
C GLN A 339 -98.33 82.78 11.27
N LEU A 340 -97.64 83.23 10.21
CA LEU A 340 -97.82 84.57 9.63
C LEU A 340 -99.25 84.76 9.09
N MET A 341 -99.77 83.79 8.34
CA MET A 341 -101.16 83.84 7.84
C MET A 341 -102.20 83.86 8.97
N LEU A 342 -101.97 83.11 10.05
CA LEU A 342 -102.82 83.13 11.24
C LEU A 342 -102.76 84.50 11.94
N ASN A 343 -101.58 85.08 12.11
CA ASN A 343 -101.44 86.41 12.71
C ASN A 343 -102.11 87.51 11.86
N ASP A 344 -102.02 87.42 10.53
CA ASP A 344 -102.70 88.37 9.64
C ASP A 344 -104.22 88.20 9.70
N ALA A 345 -104.72 86.97 9.72
CA ALA A 345 -106.14 86.69 9.91
C ALA A 345 -106.66 87.15 11.28
N GLU A 346 -105.87 86.98 12.36
CA GLU A 346 -106.21 87.51 13.69
C GLU A 346 -106.24 89.04 13.71
N LYS A 347 -105.33 89.72 13.00
CA LYS A 347 -105.36 91.18 12.84
C LYS A 347 -106.61 91.63 12.09
N GLU A 348 -106.96 90.97 11.00
CA GLU A 348 -108.20 91.27 10.27
C GLU A 348 -109.43 91.05 11.15
N MET A 349 -109.48 89.93 11.87
CA MET A 349 -110.60 89.60 12.78
C MET A 349 -110.72 90.63 13.92
N ASN A 350 -109.59 91.04 14.50
CA ASN A 350 -109.56 92.09 15.53
C ASN A 350 -109.97 93.46 14.99
N SER A 351 -109.63 93.79 13.74
CA SER A 351 -110.09 95.02 13.10
C SER A 351 -111.60 94.99 12.81
N GLY A 352 -112.13 93.83 12.43
CA GLY A 352 -113.55 93.58 12.21
C GLY A 352 -114.36 93.67 13.51
N THR A 353 -113.88 93.06 14.60
CA THR A 353 -114.53 93.18 15.91
C THR A 353 -114.52 94.63 16.41
N HIS A 354 -113.41 95.36 16.25
CA HIS A 354 -113.35 96.77 16.62
C HIS A 354 -114.33 97.64 15.83
N ALA A 355 -114.56 97.33 14.55
CA ALA A 355 -115.56 98.02 13.73
C ALA A 355 -117.00 97.73 14.21
N ILE A 356 -117.30 96.48 14.58
CA ILE A 356 -118.60 96.07 15.12
C ILE A 356 -118.89 96.81 16.44
N THR A 357 -117.95 96.86 17.38
CA THR A 357 -118.14 97.54 18.68
C THR A 357 -118.41 99.04 18.50
N LYS A 358 -117.82 99.66 17.48
CA LYS A 358 -118.02 101.08 17.16
C LYS A 358 -119.43 101.35 16.63
N VAL A 359 -119.98 100.44 15.82
CA VAL A 359 -121.35 100.51 15.32
C VAL A 359 -122.36 100.30 16.45
N GLU A 360 -122.12 99.36 17.35
CA GLU A 360 -122.96 99.10 18.52
C GLU A 360 -123.07 100.32 19.45
N GLN A 361 -121.97 101.03 19.70
CA GLN A 361 -121.98 102.26 20.50
C GLN A 361 -122.80 103.38 19.85
N ILE A 362 -122.73 103.52 18.51
CA ILE A 362 -123.53 104.52 17.78
C ILE A 362 -125.01 104.19 17.90
N ILE A 363 -125.39 102.93 17.65
CA ILE A 363 -126.79 102.47 17.70
C ILE A 363 -127.38 102.72 19.09
N GLY A 364 -126.67 102.34 20.17
CA GLY A 364 -127.10 102.53 21.55
C GLY A 364 -127.29 103.99 21.96
N GLY A 365 -126.43 104.89 21.46
CA GLY A 365 -126.55 106.33 21.71
C GLY A 365 -127.78 106.95 21.04
N THR A 366 -128.15 106.49 19.84
CA THR A 366 -129.36 106.95 19.14
C THR A 366 -130.64 106.45 19.79
N THR A 367 -130.72 105.17 20.17
CA THR A 367 -131.94 104.60 20.79
C THR A 367 -132.28 105.27 22.12
N GLN A 368 -131.30 105.63 22.94
CA GLN A 368 -131.57 106.38 24.17
C GLN A 368 -132.13 107.78 23.92
N LYS A 369 -131.65 108.49 22.89
CA LYS A 369 -132.20 109.82 22.53
C LYS A 369 -133.66 109.74 22.09
N TRP A 370 -134.02 108.72 21.30
CA TRP A 370 -135.40 108.51 20.86
C TRP A 370 -136.34 108.12 22.01
N ILE A 371 -135.86 107.34 23.00
CA ILE A 371 -136.66 106.95 24.18
C ILE A 371 -136.99 108.17 25.06
N ILE A 372 -136.06 109.11 25.21
CA ILE A 372 -136.29 110.34 26.00
C ILE A 372 -137.32 111.24 25.30
N LEU A 373 -137.20 111.41 23.98
CA LEU A 373 -138.12 112.20 23.16
C LEU A 373 -139.55 111.63 23.18
N LEU A 374 -139.70 110.30 23.16
CA LEU A 374 -141.01 109.64 23.24
C LEU A 374 -141.68 109.81 24.62
N ARG A 375 -140.90 109.86 25.71
CA ARG A 375 -141.44 110.15 27.05
C ARG A 375 -141.91 111.59 27.20
N GLU A 376 -141.28 112.54 26.53
CA GLU A 376 -141.77 113.92 26.50
C GLU A 376 -143.08 114.02 25.71
N ILE A 377 -143.25 113.23 24.64
CA ILE A 377 -144.49 113.20 23.85
C ILE A 377 -145.65 112.54 24.63
N GLU A 378 -145.39 111.57 25.51
CA GLU A 378 -146.41 111.01 26.41
C GLU A 378 -147.00 112.04 27.40
N SER A 379 -146.37 113.20 27.59
CA SER A 379 -146.85 114.26 28.50
C SER A 379 -147.92 115.21 27.91
N LEU A 380 -148.33 115.03 26.66
CA LEU A 380 -149.34 115.87 26.00
C LEU A 380 -150.49 115.00 25.43
N GLN A 381 -151.70 115.21 25.92
CA GLN A 381 -152.86 114.34 25.72
C GLN A 381 -153.37 114.20 24.27
N SER A 382 -154.03 113.05 24.07
CA SER A 382 -155.05 112.67 23.07
C SER A 382 -154.63 112.60 21.60
N PHE A 383 -154.30 111.39 21.11
CA PHE A 383 -154.52 111.01 19.71
C PHE A 383 -154.54 109.48 19.56
N GLU A 384 -155.61 108.97 18.96
CA GLU A 384 -155.98 107.56 18.87
C GLU A 384 -155.36 106.85 17.63
N SER A 385 -154.11 107.15 17.29
CA SER A 385 -153.43 106.59 16.09
C SER A 385 -152.08 105.90 16.34
N LEU A 386 -151.75 105.56 17.60
CA LEU A 386 -150.44 105.00 18.01
C LEU A 386 -150.37 103.47 18.15
N SER A 387 -151.26 102.70 17.53
CA SER A 387 -151.21 101.23 17.61
C SER A 387 -150.10 100.62 16.74
N SER A 388 -149.83 101.13 15.53
CA SER A 388 -148.83 100.54 14.62
C SER A 388 -147.36 100.81 15.04
N MET A 389 -147.11 101.92 15.74
CA MET A 389 -145.76 102.29 16.20
C MET A 389 -145.32 101.49 17.45
N LYS A 390 -146.25 101.15 18.35
CA LYS A 390 -145.96 100.34 19.55
C LYS A 390 -145.47 98.94 19.21
N GLU A 391 -146.07 98.30 18.21
CA GLU A 391 -145.71 96.93 17.80
C GLU A 391 -144.31 96.89 17.15
N SER A 392 -144.01 97.92 16.34
CA SER A 392 -142.71 98.09 15.67
C SER A 392 -141.56 98.36 16.66
N LEU A 393 -141.81 99.17 17.70
CA LEU A 393 -140.82 99.48 18.75
C LEU A 393 -140.59 98.33 19.74
N GLY A 394 -141.61 97.51 20.00
CA GLY A 394 -141.48 96.28 20.79
C GLY A 394 -140.54 95.27 20.14
N LEU A 395 -140.60 95.13 18.81
CA LEU A 395 -139.70 94.26 18.04
C LEU A 395 -138.26 94.78 18.03
N LEU A 396 -138.06 96.08 17.87
CA LEU A 396 -136.73 96.71 17.87
C LEU A 396 -136.02 96.59 19.23
N ASN A 397 -136.73 96.73 20.34
CA ASN A 397 -136.15 96.59 21.68
C ASN A 397 -135.78 95.12 21.99
N LYS A 398 -136.56 94.16 21.47
CA LYS A 398 -136.24 92.72 21.56
C LYS A 398 -134.99 92.37 20.76
N ALA A 399 -134.83 92.96 19.57
CA ALA A 399 -133.64 92.78 18.73
C ALA A 399 -132.38 93.40 19.38
N TYR A 400 -132.49 94.58 19.99
CA TYR A 400 -131.36 95.24 20.67
C TYR A 400 -130.89 94.51 21.93
N ARG A 401 -131.80 93.90 22.70
CA ARG A 401 -131.39 93.05 23.84
C ARG A 401 -130.68 91.77 23.39
N TYR A 402 -131.10 91.17 22.28
CA TYR A 402 -130.43 90.00 21.70
C TYR A 402 -129.03 90.32 21.17
N SER A 403 -128.76 91.54 20.69
CA SER A 403 -127.44 91.94 20.20
C SER A 403 -126.43 92.29 21.31
N LEU A 404 -126.90 92.60 22.53
CA LEU A 404 -126.04 92.96 23.67
C LEU A 404 -125.66 91.79 24.59
N GLY A 405 -126.09 90.57 24.27
CA GLY A 405 -125.66 89.37 25.00
C GLY A 405 -126.15 89.29 26.46
N PHE A 406 -127.45 89.52 26.70
CA PHE A 406 -128.15 89.08 27.91
C PHE A 406 -129.24 88.05 27.60
#